data_AF-A0A2E9GZ42-F1
#
_entry.id   AF-A0A2E9GZ42-F1
#
_cell.length_a   1.000
_cell.length_b   1.000
_cell.length_c   1.000
_cell.angle_alpha   90.00
_cell.angle_beta   90.00
_cell.angle_gamma   90.00
#
_symmetry.space_group_name_H-M   'P 1'
#
loop_
_entity.id
_entity.type
_entity.pdbx_description
1 polymer ?
#
loop_
_entity_poly.entity_id
_entity_poly.type
_entity_poly.pdbx_seq_one_letter_code
_entity_poly.pdbx_strand_id
1 'polypeptide(L)' 'MKRLNGEAPTNLEQAQPLSPAQVEWEYIHRVLLENQGNISKTARELGMHRRTLQRKLAKKAP' A
#
# COMPACT_ATOMS: atom_id res chain seq x y z
N MET A 1 9.59 0.92 -42.42
CA MET A 1 9.09 0.04 -41.36
C MET A 1 8.44 0.90 -40.27
N LYS A 2 7.11 1.07 -40.26
CA LYS A 2 6.38 1.78 -39.20
C LYS A 2 5.68 0.73 -38.37
N ARG A 3 5.93 0.68 -37.05
CA ARG A 3 4.94 0.41 -35.97
C ARG A 3 5.44 1.03 -34.67
N LEU A 4 4.79 2.14 -34.34
CA LEU A 4 4.72 2.72 -33.01
C LEU A 4 3.73 1.84 -32.24
N ASN A 5 4.17 1.13 -31.20
CA ASN A 5 3.25 0.56 -30.22
C ASN A 5 3.32 1.44 -28.98
N GLY A 6 2.41 2.40 -28.94
CA GLY A 6 1.95 2.97 -27.69
C GLY A 6 0.97 2.01 -27.04
N GLU A 7 1.09 1.89 -25.73
CA GLU A 7 0.00 1.74 -24.75
C GLU A 7 0.70 1.69 -23.38
N ALA A 8 1.11 2.86 -22.90
CA ALA A 8 1.28 3.02 -21.47
C ALA A 8 -0.13 2.87 -20.87
N PRO A 9 -0.37 1.96 -19.91
CA PRO A 9 -1.65 1.94 -19.23
C PRO A 9 -1.73 3.18 -18.33
N THR A 10 -2.17 4.30 -18.90
CA THR A 10 -2.58 5.49 -18.15
C THR A 10 -3.94 5.22 -17.55
N ASN A 11 -4.00 4.30 -16.57
CA ASN A 11 -5.17 4.20 -15.71
C ASN A 11 -4.93 5.09 -14.49
N LEU A 12 -5.07 6.40 -14.70
CA LEU A 12 -5.14 7.43 -13.65
C LEU A 12 -6.60 7.76 -13.33
N GLU A 13 -7.54 6.86 -13.66
CA GLU A 13 -8.95 7.13 -13.49
C GLU A 13 -9.32 7.04 -11.99
N GLN A 14 -9.89 8.12 -11.50
CA GLN A 14 -10.64 8.25 -10.24
C GLN A 14 -9.81 8.54 -8.98
N ALA A 15 -9.35 9.79 -8.86
CA ALA A 15 -9.11 10.44 -7.57
C ALA A 15 -10.44 10.63 -6.81
N GLN A 16 -11.10 9.54 -6.46
CA GLN A 16 -12.04 9.53 -5.33
C GLN A 16 -11.22 9.89 -4.08
N PRO A 17 -11.77 10.69 -3.14
CA PRO A 17 -11.09 10.91 -1.87
C PRO A 17 -10.77 9.54 -1.26
N LEU A 18 -9.48 9.28 -1.04
CA LEU A 18 -9.01 8.00 -0.52
C LEU A 18 -9.80 7.69 0.75
N SER A 19 -10.42 6.52 0.78
CA SER A 19 -11.10 6.08 1.99
C SER A 19 -10.08 6.02 3.13
N PRO A 20 -10.48 6.27 4.39
CA PRO A 20 -9.55 6.19 5.53
C PRO A 20 -8.77 4.86 5.58
N ALA A 21 -9.38 3.77 5.11
CA ALA A 21 -8.75 2.47 5.04
C ALA A 21 -7.66 2.38 3.94
N GLN A 22 -7.83 3.06 2.80
CA GLN A 22 -6.80 3.14 1.75
C GLN A 22 -5.60 3.96 2.20
N VAL A 23 -5.84 5.10 2.85
CA VAL A 23 -4.75 5.91 3.42
C VAL A 23 -3.95 5.12 4.45
N GLU A 24 -4.64 4.37 5.32
CA GLU A 24 -3.98 3.49 6.27
C GLU A 24 -3.15 2.40 5.57
N TRP A 25 -3.67 1.81 4.50
CA TRP A 25 -2.99 0.78 3.74
C TRP A 25 -1.70 1.28 3.07
N GLU A 26 -1.77 2.42 2.39
CA GLU A 26 -0.61 3.10 1.79
C GLU A 26 0.46 3.42 2.85
N TYR A 27 0.02 3.91 4.01
CA TYR A 27 0.94 4.21 5.09
C TYR A 27 1.63 2.96 5.63
N ILE A 28 0.87 1.87 5.83
CA ILE A 28 1.43 0.56 6.22
C ILE A 28 2.47 0.09 5.20
N HIS A 29 2.17 0.17 3.90
CA HIS A 29 3.05 -0.30 2.85
C HIS A 29 4.33 0.52 2.74
N ARG A 30 4.23 1.85 2.84
CA ARG A 30 5.39 2.74 2.86
C ARG A 30 6.34 2.40 4.00
N VAL A 31 5.82 2.30 5.23
CA VAL A 31 6.65 1.99 6.41
C VAL A 31 7.20 0.57 6.33
N LEU A 32 6.45 -0.38 5.78
CA LEU A 32 6.92 -1.75 5.57
C LEU A 32 8.12 -1.80 4.60
N LEU A 33 8.11 -0.99 3.54
CA LEU A 33 9.22 -0.87 2.59
C LEU A 33 10.45 -0.24 3.25
N GLU A 34 10.26 0.86 3.99
CA GLU A 34 11.32 1.51 4.77
C GLU A 34 11.97 0.53 5.77
N ASN A 35 11.17 -0.40 6.31
CA ASN A 35 11.60 -1.44 7.24
C ASN A 35 11.97 -2.78 6.59
N GLN A 36 12.13 -2.83 5.27
CA GLN A 36 12.56 -4.04 4.53
C GLN A 36 11.68 -5.27 4.83
N GLY A 37 10.37 -5.07 5.00
CA GLY A 37 9.43 -6.15 5.31
C GLY A 37 9.38 -6.56 6.79
N ASN A 38 10.09 -5.89 7.69
CA ASN A 38 10.07 -6.23 9.11
C ASN A 38 8.76 -5.78 9.78
N ILE A 39 7.82 -6.72 9.89
CA ILE A 39 6.48 -6.50 10.48
C ILE A 39 6.57 -6.00 11.93
N SER A 40 7.52 -6.51 12.73
CA SER A 40 7.63 -6.13 14.15
C SER A 40 8.09 -4.68 14.31
N LYS A 41 9.05 -4.24 13.50
CA LYS A 41 9.56 -2.86 13.50
C LYS A 41 8.52 -1.89 12.94
N THR A 42 7.89 -2.26 11.83
CA THR A 42 6.76 -1.54 11.22
C THR A 42 5.62 -1.32 12.21
N ALA A 43 5.20 -2.37 12.93
CA ALA A 43 4.13 -2.26 13.93
C ALA A 43 4.48 -1.28 15.07
N ARG A 44 5.74 -1.29 15.52
CA ARG A 44 6.23 -0.36 16.55
C ARG A 44 6.23 1.08 16.05
N GLU A 45 6.67 1.32 14.82
CA GLU A 45 6.70 2.65 14.21
C GLU A 45 5.29 3.19 13.95
N LEU A 46 4.38 2.33 13.51
CA LEU A 46 2.96 2.65 13.32
C LEU A 46 2.17 2.76 14.64
N GLY A 47 2.80 2.51 15.79
CA GLY A 47 2.14 2.57 17.10
C GLY A 47 1.02 1.54 17.30
N MET A 48 1.06 0.42 16.57
CA MET A 48 0.02 -0.62 16.63
C MET A 48 0.60 -1.99 17.01
N HIS A 49 -0.27 -2.88 17.51
CA HIS A 49 0.15 -4.25 17.79
C HIS A 49 0.48 -5.02 16.51
N ARG A 50 1.59 -5.78 16.52
CA ARG A 50 2.01 -6.66 15.41
C ARG A 50 0.89 -7.58 14.91
N ARG A 51 0.09 -8.15 15.82
CA ARG A 51 -1.05 -9.02 15.47
C ARG A 51 -2.16 -8.26 14.72
N THR A 52 -2.34 -6.97 15.02
CA THR A 52 -3.27 -6.10 14.28
C THR A 52 -2.73 -5.81 12.89
N LEU A 53 -1.46 -5.45 12.75
CA LEU A 53 -0.81 -5.24 11.45
C LEU A 53 -0.91 -6.50 10.58
N GLN A 54 -0.57 -7.68 11.12
CA GLN A 54 -0.69 -8.94 10.38
C GLN A 54 -2.13 -9.23 9.92
N ARG A 55 -3.14 -8.93 10.75
CA ARG A 55 -4.55 -9.11 10.37
C ARG A 55 -4.96 -8.15 9.26
N LYS A 56 -4.50 -6.89 9.31
CA LYS A 56 -4.73 -5.91 8.25
C LYS A 56 -4.10 -6.39 6.93
N LEU A 57 -2.84 -6.83 6.97
CA LEU A 57 -2.14 -7.40 5.82
C LEU A 57 -2.85 -8.65 5.25
N ALA A 58 -3.33 -9.55 6.12
CA ALA A 58 -4.02 -10.77 5.71
C ALA A 58 -5.40 -10.50 5.07
N LYS A 59 -6.10 -9.47 5.55
CA LYS A 59 -7.40 -9.07 4.98
C LYS A 59 -7.28 -8.39 3.62
N LYS A 60 -6.07 -7.98 3.20
CA LYS A 60 -5.87 -7.05 2.07
C LYS A 60 -6.81 -5.86 2.25
N ALA A 61 -6.57 -5.07 3.29
CA ALA A 61 -7.40 -3.88 3.52
C ALA A 61 -7.32 -2.98 2.29
N PRO A 62 -8.41 -2.26 2.03
CA PRO A 62 -9.16 -2.15 0.75
C PRO A 62 -8.43 -2.47 -0.56
#